data_AF-A0A2E6RES8-F1
#
_entry.id   AF-A0A2E6RES8-F1
#
_cell.length_a   1.000
_cell.length_b   1.000
_cell.length_c   1.000
_cell.angle_alpha   90.00
_cell.angle_beta   90.00
_cell.angle_gamma   90.00
#
_symmetry.space_group_name_H-M   'P 1'
#
loop_
_entity.id
_entity.type
_entity.pdbx_description
1 polymer ?
#
loop_
_entity_poly.entity_id
_entity_poly.type
_entity_poly.pdbx_seq_one_letter_code
_entity_poly.pdbx_strand_id
1 'polypeptide(L)'
;MPSIATTLETLRTALDERVHSEVFIGAPEVNEPGLYVFPIHQGISPALRALRFQPETRPRRPGFSLECLMLAQPADDFDIIDEGAAFIHQHPILEIDGGTARLIVSDESPNETASIFLAAGISYRLHIRFGIHVEPDPPGS
;
A
#
# COMPACT_ATOMS: atom_id res chain seq x y z
N MET A 1 8.25 2.41 15.46
CA MET A 1 7.57 1.15 15.12
C MET A 1 6.43 1.43 14.14
N PRO A 2 6.45 0.81 12.97
CA PRO A 2 5.47 1.08 11.91
C PRO A 2 4.03 0.77 12.33
N SER A 3 3.14 1.69 12.01
CA SER A 3 1.67 1.58 12.09
C SER A 3 1.07 1.71 10.69
N ILE A 4 -0.22 1.40 10.52
CA ILE A 4 -0.91 1.59 9.23
C ILE A 4 -0.82 3.06 8.79
N ALA A 5 -1.11 4.00 9.69
CA ALA A 5 -1.07 5.43 9.39
C ALA A 5 0.33 5.91 8.98
N THR A 6 1.36 5.56 9.77
CA THR A 6 2.75 5.95 9.44
C THR A 6 3.24 5.28 8.15
N THR A 7 2.76 4.08 7.86
CA THR A 7 3.12 3.35 6.63
C THR A 7 2.54 4.01 5.40
N LEU A 8 1.25 4.33 5.42
CA LEU A 8 0.59 5.03 4.32
C LEU A 8 1.18 6.43 4.13
N GLU A 9 1.48 7.16 5.21
CA GLU A 9 2.07 8.49 5.13
C GLU A 9 3.51 8.47 4.59
N THR A 10 4.31 7.47 4.97
CA THR A 10 5.67 7.29 4.43
C THR A 10 5.62 6.96 2.95
N LEU A 11 4.69 6.07 2.55
CA LEU A 11 4.48 5.75 1.14
C LEU A 11 4.01 6.99 0.35
N ARG A 12 3.05 7.75 0.88
CA ARG A 12 2.56 8.99 0.28
C ARG A 12 3.72 9.94 0.03
N THR A 13 4.50 10.23 1.07
CA THR A 13 5.67 11.14 0.97
C THR A 13 6.68 10.66 -0.07
N ALA A 14 7.00 9.36 -0.08
CA ALA A 14 7.97 8.80 -1.03
C ALA A 14 7.47 8.84 -2.49
N LEU A 15 6.16 8.68 -2.71
CA LEU A 15 5.54 8.86 -4.03
C LEU A 15 5.50 10.33 -4.43
N ASP A 16 5.17 11.24 -3.51
CA ASP A 16 5.07 12.70 -3.71
C ASP A 16 6.42 13.31 -4.14
N GLU A 17 7.54 12.75 -3.68
CA GLU A 17 8.89 13.13 -4.11
C GLU A 17 9.22 12.69 -5.55
N ARG A 18 8.45 11.75 -6.12
CA ARG A 18 8.77 11.09 -7.40
C ARG A 18 7.79 11.44 -8.51
N VAL A 19 6.53 11.57 -8.16
CA VAL A 19 5.42 11.79 -9.09
C VAL A 19 5.21 13.29 -9.26
N HIS A 20 4.91 13.73 -10.47
CA HIS A 20 4.71 15.17 -10.77
C HIS A 20 3.32 15.71 -10.36
N SER A 21 2.62 15.00 -9.48
CA SER A 21 1.24 15.30 -9.05
C SER A 21 1.08 15.02 -7.57
N GLU A 22 0.09 15.67 -6.94
CA GLU A 22 -0.19 15.52 -5.52
C GLU A 22 -0.64 14.09 -5.21
N VAL A 23 -0.08 13.51 -4.13
CA VAL A 23 -0.41 12.15 -3.70
C VAL A 23 -1.32 12.17 -2.48
N PHE A 24 -2.47 11.52 -2.60
CA PHE A 24 -3.51 11.42 -1.59
C PHE A 24 -3.64 10.00 -1.02
N ILE A 25 -4.06 9.89 0.23
CA ILE A 25 -4.44 8.61 0.86
C ILE A 25 -5.96 8.59 1.01
N GLY A 26 -6.65 7.71 0.30
CA GLY A 26 -8.10 7.61 0.36
C GLY A 26 -8.75 7.32 -0.99
N ALA A 27 -10.07 7.46 -1.02
CA ALA A 27 -10.84 7.33 -2.25
C ALA A 27 -10.67 8.59 -3.12
N PRO A 28 -10.67 8.45 -4.46
CA PRO A 28 -10.50 9.59 -5.36
C PRO A 28 -11.67 10.56 -5.27
N GLU A 29 -11.37 11.85 -5.09
CA GLU A 29 -12.36 12.92 -5.16
C GLU A 29 -12.47 13.48 -6.59
N VAL A 30 -13.66 13.93 -6.97
CA VAL A 30 -13.90 14.42 -8.34
C VAL A 30 -13.18 15.74 -8.61
N ASN A 31 -12.96 16.56 -7.58
CA ASN A 31 -12.41 17.91 -7.72
C ASN A 31 -10.93 18.03 -7.37
N GLU A 32 -10.30 16.95 -6.93
CA GLU A 32 -8.89 16.93 -6.51
C GLU A 32 -8.08 16.07 -7.50
N PRO A 33 -7.40 16.68 -8.49
CA PRO A 33 -6.51 15.94 -9.37
C PRO A 33 -5.29 15.45 -8.58
N GLY A 34 -4.91 14.19 -8.80
CA GLY A 34 -3.79 13.56 -8.13
C GLY A 34 -3.71 12.05 -8.28
N LEU A 35 -2.66 11.51 -7.67
CA LEU A 35 -2.48 10.08 -7.47
C LEU A 35 -3.04 9.68 -6.10
N TYR A 36 -3.87 8.65 -6.05
CA TYR A 36 -4.52 8.19 -4.85
C TYR A 36 -4.01 6.80 -4.48
N VAL A 37 -3.61 6.65 -3.22
CA VAL A 37 -3.40 5.36 -2.57
C VAL A 37 -4.64 5.03 -1.75
N PHE A 38 -5.46 4.11 -2.25
CA PHE A 38 -6.72 3.71 -1.64
C PHE A 38 -6.61 2.35 -0.95
N PRO A 39 -6.55 2.27 0.40
CA PRO A 39 -6.51 1.00 1.11
C PRO A 39 -7.86 0.28 1.02
N ILE A 40 -7.87 -0.96 0.54
CA ILE A 40 -9.08 -1.77 0.33
C ILE A 40 -9.20 -2.94 1.32
N HIS A 41 -8.08 -3.42 1.86
CA HIS A 41 -8.09 -4.48 2.86
C HIS A 41 -6.95 -4.30 3.86
N GLN A 42 -7.22 -4.65 5.12
CA GLN A 42 -6.22 -4.75 6.17
C GLN A 42 -6.26 -6.13 6.80
N GLY A 43 -5.07 -6.70 7.02
CA GLY A 43 -4.90 -8.03 7.56
C GLY A 43 -3.72 -8.11 8.51
N ILE A 44 -3.65 -9.21 9.25
CA ILE A 44 -2.51 -9.54 10.08
C ILE A 44 -1.48 -10.25 9.19
N SER A 45 -0.21 -9.87 9.27
CA SER A 45 0.83 -10.40 8.37
C SER A 45 0.89 -11.94 8.44
N PRO A 46 0.85 -12.65 7.29
CA PRO A 46 0.96 -14.11 7.26
C PRO A 46 2.26 -14.65 7.88
N ALA A 47 3.32 -13.84 7.92
CA ALA A 47 4.60 -14.17 8.53
C ALA A 47 4.48 -14.58 10.01
N LEU A 48 3.40 -14.17 10.69
CA LEU A 48 3.12 -14.55 12.07
C LEU A 48 2.71 -16.01 12.21
N ARG A 49 2.21 -16.66 11.14
CA ARG A 49 1.94 -18.10 11.13
C ARG A 49 3.23 -18.93 11.15
N ALA A 50 4.37 -18.33 10.78
CA ALA A 50 5.68 -18.98 10.76
C ALA A 50 6.47 -18.82 12.06
N LEU A 51 5.95 -18.07 13.05
CA LEU A 51 6.57 -17.96 14.36
C LEU A 51 6.55 -19.34 15.03
N ARG A 52 7.70 -20.01 15.02
CA ARG A 52 7.92 -21.20 15.86
C ARG A 52 7.76 -20.75 17.30
N PHE A 53 6.91 -21.45 18.07
CA PHE A 53 6.71 -21.27 19.50
C PHE A 53 8.01 -21.54 20.27
N GLN A 54 8.97 -20.64 20.20
CA GLN A 54 10.05 -20.56 21.19
C GLN A 54 9.57 -19.63 22.31
N PRO A 55 9.96 -19.91 23.56
CA PRO A 55 9.61 -19.06 24.70
C PRO A 55 10.40 -17.75 24.57
N GLU A 56 9.80 -16.77 23.92
CA GLU A 56 10.37 -15.43 23.86
C GLU A 56 10.04 -14.67 25.14
N THR A 57 11.05 -14.01 25.70
CA THR A 57 10.95 -13.23 26.94
C THR A 57 10.17 -11.92 26.79
N ARG A 58 9.69 -11.59 25.59
CA ARG A 58 8.91 -10.38 25.31
C ARG A 58 7.82 -10.66 24.26
N PRO A 59 6.61 -10.10 24.39
CA PRO A 59 5.59 -10.20 23.35
C PRO A 59 6.06 -9.49 22.07
N ARG A 60 6.12 -10.20 20.94
CA ARG A 60 6.27 -9.56 19.62
C ARG A 60 4.95 -8.91 19.23
N ARG A 61 4.98 -7.65 18.81
CA ARG A 61 3.81 -7.05 18.16
C ARG A 61 3.65 -7.69 16.77
N PRO A 62 2.43 -8.12 16.41
CA PRO A 62 2.19 -8.70 15.10
C PRO A 62 2.42 -7.66 14.00
N GLY A 63 3.16 -8.02 12.95
CA GLY A 63 3.17 -7.26 11.70
C GLY A 63 1.79 -7.27 11.03
N PHE A 64 1.59 -6.43 10.03
CA PHE A 64 0.32 -6.31 9.32
C PHE A 64 0.53 -6.32 7.80
N SER A 65 -0.55 -6.55 7.07
CA SER A 65 -0.61 -6.45 5.62
C SER A 65 -1.72 -5.51 5.20
N LEU A 66 -1.47 -4.69 4.19
CA LEU A 66 -2.47 -3.84 3.55
C LEU A 66 -2.57 -4.24 2.09
N GLU A 67 -3.78 -4.25 1.54
CA GLU A 67 -4.00 -4.23 0.10
C GLU A 67 -4.49 -2.84 -0.27
N CYS A 68 -3.89 -2.28 -1.31
CA CYS A 68 -4.16 -0.94 -1.79
C CYS A 68 -4.43 -0.95 -3.29
N LEU A 69 -5.24 0.01 -3.73
CA LEU A 69 -5.35 0.42 -5.13
C LEU A 69 -4.63 1.75 -5.31
N MET A 70 -3.82 1.85 -6.35
CA MET A 70 -3.29 3.10 -6.84
C MET A 70 -4.16 3.59 -7.99
N LEU A 71 -4.70 4.80 -7.87
CA LEU A 71 -5.70 5.36 -8.78
C LEU A 71 -5.30 6.78 -9.20
N ALA A 72 -5.52 7.18 -10.44
CA ALA A 72 -5.50 8.59 -10.82
C ALA A 72 -6.92 9.16 -10.93
N GLN A 73 -7.05 10.47 -10.76
CA GLN A 73 -8.29 11.18 -11.05
C GLN A 73 -8.52 11.21 -12.59
N PRO A 74 -9.77 11.22 -13.11
CA PRO A 74 -10.02 11.03 -14.54
C PRO A 74 -9.50 12.13 -15.47
N ALA A 75 -9.16 13.31 -14.94
CA ALA A 75 -8.54 14.39 -15.69
C ALA A 75 -7.01 14.28 -15.71
N ASP A 76 -6.42 13.37 -14.92
CA ASP A 76 -4.99 13.14 -14.86
C ASP A 76 -4.52 12.14 -15.91
N ASP A 77 -3.23 12.29 -16.26
CA ASP A 77 -2.59 11.53 -17.31
C ASP A 77 -2.31 10.08 -16.90
N PHE A 78 -2.37 9.17 -17.87
CA PHE A 78 -1.92 7.78 -17.74
C PHE A 78 -0.50 7.70 -17.18
N ASP A 79 0.33 8.69 -17.52
CA ASP A 79 1.70 8.84 -17.08
C ASP A 79 1.85 8.83 -15.54
N ILE A 80 0.89 9.40 -14.80
CA ILE A 80 0.95 9.50 -13.33
C ILE A 80 0.80 8.12 -12.67
N ILE A 81 -0.09 7.27 -13.21
CA ILE A 81 -0.24 5.89 -12.74
C ILE A 81 1.03 5.09 -13.06
N ASP A 82 1.59 5.28 -14.26
CA ASP A 82 2.82 4.59 -14.68
C ASP A 82 4.04 5.00 -13.82
N GLU A 83 4.16 6.28 -13.45
CA GLU A 83 5.18 6.77 -12.51
C GLU A 83 5.04 6.09 -11.13
N GLY A 84 3.81 5.98 -10.63
CA GLY A 84 3.52 5.26 -9.38
C GLY A 84 3.81 3.76 -9.46
N ALA A 85 3.50 3.12 -10.59
CA ALA A 85 3.87 1.72 -10.87
C ALA A 85 5.39 1.53 -10.84
N ALA A 86 6.09 2.40 -11.57
CA ALA A 86 7.53 2.37 -11.68
C ALA A 86 8.19 2.55 -10.32
N PHE A 87 7.64 3.44 -9.47
CA PHE A 87 8.10 3.60 -8.09
C PHE A 87 8.00 2.28 -7.31
N ILE A 88 6.85 1.61 -7.30
CA ILE A 88 6.68 0.34 -6.57
C ILE A 88 7.66 -0.72 -7.06
N HIS A 89 7.87 -0.82 -8.38
CA HIS A 89 8.81 -1.77 -8.96
C HIS A 89 10.28 -1.45 -8.65
N GLN A 90 10.66 -0.18 -8.60
CA GLN A 90 12.03 0.27 -8.29
C GLN A 90 12.33 0.23 -6.79
N HIS A 91 11.30 0.37 -5.95
CA HIS A 91 11.38 0.44 -4.50
C HIS A 91 10.52 -0.65 -3.84
N PRO A 92 10.80 -1.95 -4.07
CA PRO A 92 10.01 -3.04 -3.50
C PRO A 92 10.13 -3.14 -1.97
N ILE A 93 11.03 -2.35 -1.37
CA ILE A 93 11.29 -2.28 0.06
C ILE A 93 11.27 -0.80 0.48
N LEU A 94 10.45 -0.47 1.47
CA LEU A 94 10.31 0.86 2.05
C LEU A 94 10.68 0.81 3.55
N GLU A 95 11.55 1.71 3.98
CA GLU A 95 11.92 1.86 5.40
C GLU A 95 10.90 2.74 6.12
N ILE A 96 10.32 2.25 7.23
CA ILE A 96 9.21 2.90 7.95
C ILE A 96 9.43 2.82 9.46
N ASP A 97 9.78 3.95 10.07
CA ASP A 97 9.88 4.15 11.52
C ASP A 97 10.53 2.96 12.26
N GLY A 98 11.74 2.62 11.81
CA GLY A 98 12.56 1.56 12.39
C GLY A 98 12.18 0.13 12.00
N GLY A 99 11.24 -0.06 11.07
CA GLY A 99 10.95 -1.36 10.47
C GLY A 99 10.87 -1.28 8.95
N THR A 100 10.62 -2.42 8.30
CA THR A 100 10.66 -2.53 6.84
C THR A 100 9.30 -2.98 6.30
N ALA A 101 8.83 -2.30 5.24
CA ALA A 101 7.65 -2.68 4.49
C ALA A 101 8.04 -3.17 3.10
N ARG A 102 7.43 -4.28 2.67
CA ARG A 102 7.59 -4.82 1.32
C ARG A 102 6.39 -4.42 0.46
N LEU A 103 6.66 -3.84 -0.70
CA LEU A 103 5.64 -3.49 -1.69
C LEU A 103 5.60 -4.58 -2.76
N ILE A 104 4.40 -5.07 -3.07
CA ILE A 104 4.21 -6.19 -4.01
C ILE A 104 3.08 -5.82 -4.95
N VAL A 105 3.36 -5.68 -6.25
CA VAL A 105 2.29 -5.55 -7.26
C VAL A 105 1.56 -6.89 -7.37
N SER A 106 0.23 -6.84 -7.33
CA SER A 106 -0.63 -8.02 -7.35
C SER A 106 -1.38 -8.09 -8.67
N ASP A 107 -1.39 -9.28 -9.29
CA ASP A 107 -2.29 -9.55 -10.41
C ASP A 107 -3.73 -9.69 -9.88
N GLU A 108 -4.70 -9.17 -10.64
CA GLU A 108 -6.11 -9.24 -10.25
C GLU A 108 -7.01 -9.79 -11.35
N SER A 109 -8.07 -10.47 -10.92
CA SER A 109 -9.13 -10.85 -11.86
C SER A 109 -10.07 -9.67 -12.09
N PRO A 110 -10.50 -9.41 -13.34
CA PRO A 110 -11.42 -8.31 -13.65
C PRO A 110 -12.72 -8.32 -12.81
N ASN A 111 -13.16 -9.50 -12.37
CA ASN A 111 -14.37 -9.67 -11.56
C ASN A 111 -14.19 -9.17 -10.11
N GLU A 112 -13.01 -9.40 -9.52
CA GLU A 112 -12.68 -8.88 -8.19
C GLU A 112 -12.61 -7.36 -8.23
N THR A 113 -11.92 -6.82 -9.24
CA THR A 113 -11.79 -5.40 -9.47
C THR A 113 -13.16 -4.72 -9.58
N ALA A 114 -14.04 -5.20 -10.47
CA ALA A 114 -15.38 -4.65 -10.63
C ALA A 114 -16.15 -4.62 -9.30
N SER A 115 -16.01 -5.68 -8.50
CA SER A 115 -16.67 -5.78 -7.19
C SER A 115 -16.14 -4.74 -6.20
N ILE A 116 -14.82 -4.48 -6.19
CA ILE A 116 -14.19 -3.48 -5.33
C ILE A 116 -14.68 -2.08 -5.69
N PHE A 117 -14.64 -1.71 -6.97
CA PHE A 117 -15.09 -0.38 -7.43
C PHE A 117 -16.58 -0.15 -7.14
N LEU A 118 -17.42 -1.17 -7.38
CA LEU A 118 -18.85 -1.13 -7.03
C LEU A 118 -19.08 -0.95 -5.53
N ALA A 119 -18.36 -1.69 -4.69
CA ALA A 119 -18.50 -1.60 -3.24
C ALA A 119 -18.01 -0.25 -2.68
N ALA A 120 -16.97 0.32 -3.29
CA ALA A 120 -16.41 1.62 -2.91
C ALA A 120 -17.20 2.81 -3.50
N GLY A 121 -18.21 2.58 -4.34
CA GLY A 121 -19.02 3.64 -4.93
C GLY A 121 -18.24 4.54 -5.89
N ILE A 122 -17.13 4.05 -6.44
CA ILE A 122 -16.23 4.79 -7.33
C ILE A 122 -16.33 4.24 -8.75
N SER A 123 -16.27 5.13 -9.74
CA SER A 123 -16.24 4.72 -11.15
C SER A 123 -14.99 3.91 -11.46
N TYR A 124 -15.19 2.78 -12.14
CA TYR A 124 -14.11 1.95 -12.67
C TYR A 124 -13.15 2.80 -13.52
N ARG A 125 -11.85 2.60 -13.32
CA ARG A 125 -10.78 3.35 -13.97
C ARG A 125 -9.51 2.54 -14.01
N LEU A 126 -8.50 3.05 -14.73
CA LEU A 126 -7.16 2.46 -14.68
C LEU A 126 -6.63 2.52 -13.24
N HIS A 127 -5.99 1.45 -12.82
CA HIS A 127 -5.49 1.29 -11.46
C HIS A 127 -4.37 0.27 -11.42
N ILE A 128 -3.62 0.29 -10.33
CA ILE A 128 -2.65 -0.75 -9.98
C ILE A 128 -3.01 -1.26 -8.59
N ARG A 129 -3.20 -2.58 -8.47
CA ARG A 129 -3.34 -3.23 -7.18
C ARG A 129 -1.97 -3.62 -6.62
N PHE A 130 -1.75 -3.32 -5.36
CA PHE A 130 -0.51 -3.72 -4.68
C PHE A 130 -0.73 -4.00 -3.19
N GLY A 131 0.07 -4.90 -2.65
CA GLY A 131 0.16 -5.24 -1.24
C GLY A 131 1.31 -4.50 -0.55
N ILE A 132 1.11 -4.16 0.71
CA ILE A 132 2.14 -3.65 1.63
C ILE A 132 2.25 -4.64 2.79
N HIS A 133 3.41 -5.25 2.96
CA HIS A 133 3.66 -6.20 4.04
C HIS A 133 4.69 -5.65 5.01
N VAL A 134 4.27 -5.39 6.24
CA VAL A 134 5.17 -4.96 7.31
C VAL A 134 5.51 -6.17 8.17
N GLU A 135 6.80 -6.51 8.22
CA GLU A 135 7.31 -7.60 9.05
C GLU A 135 7.77 -7.05 10.42
N PRO A 136 7.59 -7.82 11.51
CA PRO A 136 8.15 -7.42 12.80
C PRO A 136 9.67 -7.60 12.81
N ASP A 137 10.38 -6.71 13.51
CA ASP A 137 11.84 -6.79 13.64
C ASP A 137 12.30 -8.15 14.16
N PRO A 138 13.45 -8.68 13.65
CA PRO A 138 14.05 -9.86 14.21
C PRO A 138 14.52 -9.60 15.66
N PRO A 139 14.52 -10.64 16.52
CA PRO A 139 14.90 -10.48 17.92
C PRO A 139 16.39 -10.12 18.03
N GLY A 140 16.69 -9.05 18.78
CA GLY A 140 18.07 -8.63 19.09
C GLY A 140 18.60 -7.44 18.29
N SER A 141 17.73 -6.76 17.54
CA SER A 141 18.00 -5.48 16.86
C SER A 141 18.00 -4.31 17.84
#